data_AF-A0A954V9K9-F1
#
_entry.id   AF-A0A954V9K9-F1
#
_cell.length_a   1.000
_cell.length_b   1.000
_cell.length_c   1.000
_cell.angle_alpha   90.00
_cell.angle_beta   90.00
_cell.angle_gamma   90.00
#
_symmetry.space_group_name_H-M   'P 1'
#
loop_
_entity.id
_entity.type
_entity.pdbx_description
1 polymer ?
#
loop_
_entity_poly.entity_id
_entity_poly.type
_entity_poly.pdbx_seq_one_letter_code
_entity_poly.pdbx_strand_id
1 'polypeptide(L)'
;LLSALATISPATLGAHADPLTTPEVIKPEWFFYATFRWLKWFGPTFAVLSMGFIVTAMFAWPWLDKLLIKITGSKEASTVVGIIATFLLIGMTVYEATVAH
;
A
#
# COMPACT_ATOMS: atom_id res chain seq x y z
N LEU A 1 15.12 10.13 -18.03
CA LEU A 1 15.33 9.48 -16.72
C LEU A 1 15.12 7.97 -16.79
N LEU A 2 13.96 7.48 -17.24
CA LEU A 2 13.70 6.04 -17.36
C LEU A 2 14.75 5.29 -18.20
N SER A 3 15.11 5.79 -19.40
CA SER A 3 16.15 5.17 -20.24
C SER A 3 17.53 5.14 -19.56
N ALA A 4 17.87 6.17 -18.78
CA ALA A 4 19.13 6.21 -18.04
C ALA A 4 19.13 5.16 -16.91
N LEU A 5 18.03 5.03 -16.15
CA LEU A 5 17.88 3.99 -15.13
C LEU A 5 17.95 2.58 -15.75
N ALA A 6 17.24 2.35 -16.85
CA ALA A 6 17.25 1.06 -17.53
C ALA A 6 18.64 0.68 -18.08
N THR A 7 19.44 1.67 -18.46
CA THR A 7 20.81 1.45 -18.97
C THR A 7 21.82 1.25 -17.84
N ILE A 8 21.74 2.05 -16.77
CA ILE A 8 22.70 2.03 -15.65
C ILE A 8 22.40 0.90 -14.66
N SER A 9 21.12 0.55 -14.48
CA SER A 9 20.64 -0.45 -13.53
C SER A 9 19.58 -1.35 -14.21
N PRO A 10 19.98 -2.20 -15.17
CA PRO A 10 19.04 -3.03 -15.91
C PRO A 10 18.37 -4.05 -14.98
N ALA A 11 17.05 -4.18 -15.09
CA ALA A 11 16.31 -5.23 -14.41
C ALA A 11 16.60 -6.59 -15.07
N THR A 12 16.90 -7.60 -14.26
CA THR A 12 17.14 -8.98 -14.72
C THR A 12 15.94 -9.87 -14.44
N LEU A 13 15.73 -10.87 -15.27
CA LEU A 13 14.78 -11.94 -14.96
C LEU A 13 15.38 -12.87 -13.90
N GLY A 14 14.56 -13.28 -12.93
CA GLY A 14 14.92 -14.29 -11.94
C GLY A 14 14.95 -15.70 -12.51
N ALA A 15 15.17 -16.69 -11.65
CA ALA A 15 15.03 -18.10 -12.03
C ALA A 15 13.61 -18.42 -12.52
N HIS A 16 13.49 -19.45 -13.36
CA HIS A 16 12.18 -19.97 -13.73
C HIS A 16 11.41 -20.41 -12.49
N ALA A 17 10.10 -20.10 -12.46
CA ALA A 17 9.23 -20.50 -11.37
C ALA A 17 9.17 -22.03 -11.24
N ASP A 18 9.32 -22.53 -10.02
CA ASP A 18 9.15 -23.94 -9.66
C ASP A 18 8.03 -24.06 -8.63
N PRO A 19 6.89 -24.72 -8.95
CA PRO A 19 5.78 -24.87 -8.02
C PRO A 19 6.10 -25.76 -6.81
N LEU A 20 7.18 -26.55 -6.85
CA LEU A 20 7.60 -27.44 -5.76
C LEU A 20 8.60 -26.78 -4.80
N THR A 21 9.12 -25.60 -5.16
CA THR A 21 10.17 -24.92 -4.39
C THR A 21 9.73 -23.49 -4.07
N THR A 22 9.51 -23.23 -2.78
CA THR A 22 9.17 -21.90 -2.28
C THR A 22 10.47 -21.14 -1.92
N PRO A 23 10.72 -19.96 -2.50
CA PRO A 23 11.87 -19.13 -2.12
C PRO A 23 11.80 -18.70 -0.65
N GLU A 24 12.96 -18.54 -0.01
CA GLU A 24 13.02 -18.09 1.40
C GLU A 24 12.43 -16.68 1.58
N VAL A 25 12.66 -15.79 0.60
CA VAL A 25 12.14 -14.41 0.63
C VAL A 25 11.09 -14.22 -0.46
N ILE A 26 9.84 -14.06 -0.06
CA ILE A 26 8.69 -13.82 -0.94
C ILE A 26 8.11 -12.44 -0.64
N LYS A 27 8.75 -11.40 -1.15
CA LYS A 27 8.22 -10.03 -1.09
C LYS A 27 7.64 -9.65 -2.46
N PRO A 28 6.47 -8.99 -2.51
CA PRO A 28 5.95 -8.43 -3.75
C PRO A 28 6.75 -7.20 -4.17
N GLU A 29 6.33 -6.51 -5.21
CA GLU A 29 6.89 -5.22 -5.56
C GLU A 29 6.65 -4.16 -4.46
N TRP A 30 7.53 -3.15 -4.39
CA TRP A 30 7.54 -2.16 -3.30
C TRP A 30 6.22 -1.40 -3.14
N PHE A 31 5.47 -1.17 -4.22
CA PHE A 31 4.18 -0.48 -4.17
C PHE A 31 3.07 -1.34 -3.56
N PHE A 32 3.28 -2.64 -3.37
CA PHE A 32 2.40 -3.54 -2.64
C PHE A 32 2.81 -3.76 -1.18
N TYR A 33 3.92 -3.19 -0.71
CA TYR A 33 4.41 -3.41 0.65
C TYR A 33 3.41 -2.98 1.73
N ALA A 34 2.77 -1.82 1.57
CA ALA A 34 1.77 -1.35 2.52
C ALA A 34 0.57 -2.33 2.60
N THR A 35 0.03 -2.76 1.47
CA THR A 35 -1.09 -3.72 1.43
C THR A 35 -0.67 -5.09 1.92
N PHE A 36 0.54 -5.55 1.61
CA PHE A 36 1.06 -6.83 2.08
C PHE A 36 1.25 -6.83 3.60
N ARG A 37 1.80 -5.75 4.17
CA ARG A 37 1.90 -5.58 5.63
C ARG A 37 0.53 -5.53 6.29
N TRP A 38 -0.45 -4.85 5.68
CA TRP A 38 -1.83 -4.83 6.15
C TRP A 38 -2.42 -6.24 6.18
N LEU A 39 -2.21 -7.02 5.12
CA LEU A 39 -2.67 -8.42 5.04
C LEU A 39 -2.10 -9.28 6.17
N LYS A 40 -0.84 -9.07 6.55
CA LYS A 40 -0.18 -9.83 7.64
C LYS A 40 -0.64 -9.44 9.04
N TRP A 41 -1.15 -8.23 9.23
CA TRP A 41 -1.60 -7.77 10.55
C TRP A 41 -2.99 -8.25 10.92
N PHE A 42 -3.82 -8.62 9.93
CA PHE A 42 -5.21 -8.98 10.16
C PHE A 42 -5.54 -10.40 9.69
N GLY A 43 -6.65 -10.94 10.19
CA GLY A 43 -7.19 -12.19 9.65
C GLY A 43 -7.60 -12.04 8.18
N PRO A 44 -7.53 -13.11 7.35
CA PRO A 44 -7.69 -13.02 5.89
C PRO A 44 -8.98 -12.31 5.45
N THR A 45 -10.12 -12.68 6.03
CA THR A 45 -11.43 -12.08 5.69
C THR A 45 -11.46 -10.59 5.98
N PHE A 46 -11.02 -10.17 7.17
CA PHE A 46 -11.02 -8.75 7.53
C PHE A 46 -10.07 -7.96 6.65
N ALA A 47 -8.88 -8.49 6.38
CA ALA A 47 -7.89 -7.81 5.56
C ALA A 47 -8.41 -7.55 4.14
N VAL A 48 -8.99 -8.58 3.50
CA VAL A 48 -9.54 -8.46 2.13
C VAL A 48 -10.73 -7.49 2.11
N LEU A 49 -11.66 -7.62 3.05
CA LEU A 49 -12.84 -6.73 3.10
C LEU A 49 -12.44 -5.27 3.38
N SER A 50 -11.50 -5.03 4.29
CA SER A 50 -11.03 -3.68 4.61
C SER A 50 -10.28 -3.03 3.45
N MET A 51 -9.46 -3.79 2.70
CA MET A 51 -8.82 -3.28 1.48
C MET A 51 -9.84 -2.92 0.40
N GLY A 52 -10.84 -3.78 0.16
CA GLY A 52 -11.93 -3.49 -0.79
C GLY A 52 -12.74 -2.26 -0.36
N PHE A 53 -12.98 -2.11 0.94
CA PHE A 53 -13.62 -0.92 1.50
C PHE A 53 -12.79 0.35 1.26
N ILE A 54 -11.48 0.32 1.48
CA ILE A 54 -10.59 1.47 1.23
C ILE A 54 -10.67 1.89 -0.24
N VAL A 55 -10.57 0.95 -1.18
CA VAL A 55 -10.69 1.25 -2.62
C VAL A 55 -12.06 1.87 -2.93
N THR A 56 -13.14 1.32 -2.37
CA THR A 56 -14.49 1.87 -2.53
C THR A 56 -14.60 3.28 -1.95
N ALA A 57 -14.00 3.53 -0.79
CA ALA A 57 -13.96 4.83 -0.15
C ALA A 57 -13.18 5.87 -0.98
N MET A 58 -12.14 5.46 -1.71
CA MET A 58 -11.42 6.35 -2.63
C MET A 58 -12.32 6.82 -3.78
N PHE A 59 -13.14 5.93 -4.35
CA PHE A 59 -14.14 6.33 -5.35
C PHE A 59 -15.24 7.21 -4.74
N ALA A 60 -15.66 6.90 -3.51
CA ALA A 60 -16.64 7.68 -2.77
C ALA A 60 -16.07 8.97 -2.13
N TRP A 61 -14.78 9.28 -2.33
CA TRP A 61 -14.09 10.37 -1.65
C TRP A 61 -14.79 11.73 -1.81
N PRO A 62 -15.31 12.14 -2.98
CA PRO A 62 -15.99 13.44 -3.11
C PRO A 62 -17.20 13.62 -2.20
N TRP A 63 -17.88 12.53 -1.82
CA TRP A 63 -19.01 12.56 -0.90
C TRP A 63 -18.56 12.47 0.55
N LEU A 64 -17.54 11.65 0.83
CA LEU A 64 -16.93 11.54 2.16
C LEU A 64 -16.30 12.88 2.59
N ASP A 65 -15.65 13.59 1.68
CA ASP A 65 -15.08 14.92 1.91
C ASP A 65 -16.14 15.94 2.35
N LYS A 66 -17.25 16.05 1.61
CA LYS A 66 -18.38 16.91 1.97
C LYS A 66 -18.97 16.55 3.33
N LEU A 67 -19.08 15.25 3.62
CA LEU A 67 -19.57 14.76 4.91
C LEU A 67 -18.61 15.13 6.05
N LEU A 68 -17.30 14.96 5.86
CA LEU A 68 -16.27 15.33 6.82
C LEU A 68 -16.30 16.81 7.15
N ILE A 69 -16.39 17.68 6.13
CA ILE A 69 -16.51 19.13 6.33
C ILE A 69 -17.79 19.46 7.08
N LYS A 70 -18.91 18.81 6.76
CA LYS A 70 -20.19 19.02 7.46
C LYS A 70 -20.13 18.62 8.94
N ILE A 71 -19.46 17.51 9.27
CA ILE A 71 -19.36 17.00 10.64
C ILE A 71 -18.35 17.79 11.47
N THR A 72 -17.18 18.10 10.91
CA THR A 72 -16.07 18.74 11.64
C THR A 72 -16.14 20.26 11.60
N GLY A 73 -16.86 20.85 10.64
CA GLY A 73 -16.90 22.29 10.39
C GLY A 73 -15.60 22.87 9.78
N SER A 74 -14.58 22.05 9.56
CA SER A 74 -13.28 22.49 9.04
C SER A 74 -13.08 22.05 7.58
N LYS A 75 -12.66 23.01 6.74
CA LYS A 75 -12.25 22.72 5.35
C LYS A 75 -10.93 21.96 5.26
N GLU A 76 -10.13 21.98 6.34
CA GLU A 76 -8.82 21.34 6.39
C GLU A 76 -8.88 19.89 6.88
N ALA A 77 -10.04 19.43 7.36
CA ALA A 77 -10.21 18.07 7.90
C ALA A 77 -9.77 16.99 6.89
N SER A 78 -10.12 17.18 5.61
CA SER A 78 -9.72 16.30 4.52
C SER A 78 -8.20 16.23 4.32
N THR A 79 -7.54 17.38 4.41
CA THR A 79 -6.07 17.49 4.33
C THR A 79 -5.40 16.72 5.46
N VAL A 80 -5.90 16.87 6.70
CA VAL A 80 -5.38 16.15 7.86
C VAL A 80 -5.55 14.63 7.69
N VAL A 81 -6.72 14.18 7.23
CA VAL A 81 -6.93 12.75 6.93
C VAL A 81 -5.96 12.26 5.86
N GLY A 82 -5.75 13.01 4.78
CA GLY A 82 -4.80 12.67 3.72
C GLY A 82 -3.35 12.60 4.23
N ILE A 83 -2.95 13.52 5.10
CA ILE A 83 -1.62 13.52 5.74
C ILE A 83 -1.45 12.26 6.59
N ILE A 84 -2.42 11.95 7.46
CA ILE A 84 -2.39 10.75 8.31
C ILE A 84 -2.31 9.49 7.45
N ALA A 85 -3.16 9.38 6.42
CA ALA A 85 -3.15 8.24 5.50
C ALA A 85 -1.79 8.09 4.80
N THR A 86 -1.19 9.20 4.34
CA THR A 86 0.13 9.18 3.70
C THR A 86 1.22 8.69 4.66
N PHE A 87 1.26 9.22 5.89
CA PHE A 87 2.23 8.76 6.89
C PHE A 87 2.05 7.29 7.26
N LEU A 88 0.80 6.81 7.34
CA LEU A 88 0.53 5.38 7.56
C LEU A 88 1.05 4.53 6.41
N LEU A 89 0.77 4.91 5.15
CA LEU A 89 1.26 4.18 3.98
C LEU A 89 2.79 4.14 3.91
N ILE A 90 3.46 5.26 4.18
CA ILE A 90 4.93 5.32 4.25
C ILE A 90 5.44 4.43 5.37
N GLY A 91 4.87 4.56 6.57
CA GLY A 91 5.28 3.77 7.74
C GLY A 91 5.19 2.28 7.47
N MET A 92 4.08 1.81 6.90
CA MET A 92 3.89 0.41 6.55
C MET A 92 4.84 -0.07 5.45
N THR A 93 5.08 0.77 4.43
CA THR A 93 6.02 0.47 3.34
C THR A 93 7.44 0.31 3.86
N VAL A 94 7.90 1.25 4.69
CA VAL A 94 9.24 1.21 5.30
C VAL A 94 9.36 0.01 6.25
N TYR A 95 8.33 -0.24 7.07
CA TYR A 95 8.31 -1.38 7.97
C TYR A 95 8.45 -2.71 7.21
N GLU A 96 7.69 -2.88 6.11
CA GLU A 96 7.83 -4.07 5.28
C GLU A 96 9.20 -4.19 4.63
N ALA A 97 9.78 -3.06 4.20
CA ALA A 97 11.08 -3.04 3.57
C ALA A 97 12.19 -3.49 4.53
N THR A 98 12.14 -3.07 5.81
CA THR A 98 13.22 -3.29 6.78
C THR A 98 13.09 -4.55 7.63
N VAL A 99 11.90 -5.16 7.73
CA VAL A 99 11.73 -6.42 8.46
C VAL A 99 12.53 -7.55 7.80
N ALA A 100 13.29 -8.26 8.64
CA ALA A 100 14.02 -9.48 8.30
C ALA A 100 13.06 -10.65 8.07
N HIS A 101 13.40 -11.50 7.10
CA HIS A 101 12.64 -12.69 6.72
C HIS A 101 13.57 -13.90 6.71
#